data_AF-A0A6L8MK02-F1
#
_entry.id   AF-A0A6L8MK02-F1
#
_cell.length_a   1.000
_cell.length_b   1.000
_cell.length_c   1.000
_cell.angle_alpha   90.00
_cell.angle_beta   90.00
_cell.angle_gamma   90.00
#
_symmetry.space_group_name_H-M   'P 1'
#
loop_
_entity.id
_entity.type
_entity.pdbx_description
1 polymer ?
#
loop_
_entity_poly.entity_id
_entity_poly.type
_entity_poly.pdbx_seq_one_letter_code
_entity_poly.pdbx_strand_id
1 'polypeptide(L)'
;MQTLAQPRTISCYDEDWLRWIDAQIRLLSEKRFSELDLENLVEELDSMKTKELRTLKNRLRVLIMHLLKCEFQKSHPQNKWHATLVGQRERIKALLDDSPSLRRKLVEYVQVN
;
A
#
# COMPACT_ATOMS: atom_id res chain seq x y z
N MET A 1 10.19 -38.15 27.73
CA MET A 1 10.71 -36.77 27.60
C MET A 1 9.71 -36.00 26.76
N GLN A 2 9.05 -35.01 27.36
CA GLN A 2 7.86 -34.35 26.80
C GLN A 2 8.24 -33.27 25.78
N THR A 3 7.67 -33.43 24.58
CA THR A 3 7.13 -32.45 23.63
C THR A 3 7.60 -30.99 23.76
N LEU A 4 8.38 -30.53 22.77
CA LEU A 4 8.60 -29.11 22.46
C LEU A 4 7.31 -28.50 21.88
N ALA A 5 6.43 -28.04 22.76
CA ALA A 5 5.27 -27.26 22.36
C ALA A 5 5.73 -25.81 22.09
N GLN A 6 5.89 -25.46 20.81
CA GLN A 6 5.70 -24.08 20.35
C GLN A 6 4.21 -23.87 20.10
N PRO A 7 3.52 -23.10 20.96
CA PRO A 7 2.48 -22.22 20.43
C PRO A 7 2.32 -20.95 21.28
N ARG A 8 2.42 -19.75 20.66
CA ARG A 8 1.67 -18.52 21.04
C ARG A 8 1.99 -17.24 20.25
N THR A 9 2.39 -17.29 18.98
CA THR A 9 2.52 -16.05 18.18
C THR A 9 1.18 -15.52 17.66
N ILE A 10 0.18 -16.42 17.49
CA ILE A 10 -1.13 -16.09 16.89
C ILE A 10 -1.93 -15.05 17.71
N SER A 11 -1.73 -14.95 19.03
CA SER A 11 -2.59 -14.09 19.87
C SER A 11 -2.18 -12.61 19.89
N CYS A 12 -0.94 -12.23 19.53
CA CYS A 12 -0.54 -10.82 19.62
C CYS A 12 -0.84 -10.02 18.35
N TYR A 13 -0.74 -10.65 17.17
CA TYR A 13 -0.92 -9.97 15.88
C TYR A 13 -2.38 -9.52 15.66
N ASP A 14 -3.33 -10.43 15.86
CA ASP A 14 -4.76 -10.16 15.61
C ASP A 14 -5.40 -9.25 16.67
N GLU A 15 -4.81 -9.16 17.86
CA GLU A 15 -5.34 -8.38 18.99
C GLU A 15 -4.79 -6.95 19.03
N ASP A 16 -3.50 -6.74 18.71
CA ASP A 16 -2.88 -5.41 18.71
C ASP A 16 -1.67 -5.33 17.76
N TRP A 17 -1.96 -4.96 16.51
CA TRP A 17 -0.96 -4.81 15.45
C TRP A 17 0.19 -3.85 15.81
N LEU A 18 -0.10 -2.74 16.52
CA LEU A 18 0.93 -1.77 16.89
C LEU A 18 1.89 -2.36 17.93
N ARG A 19 1.37 -3.07 18.93
CA ARG A 19 2.23 -3.73 19.91
C ARG A 19 3.03 -4.87 19.29
N TRP A 20 2.43 -5.61 18.35
CA TRP A 20 3.14 -6.66 17.62
C TRP A 20 4.30 -6.08 16.79
N ILE A 21 4.08 -5.00 16.02
CA ILE A 21 5.13 -4.42 15.19
C ILE A 21 6.28 -3.84 16.04
N ASP A 22 5.97 -3.18 17.16
CA ASP A 22 6.98 -2.68 18.10
C ASP A 22 7.85 -3.82 18.66
N ALA A 23 7.23 -4.97 18.97
CA ALA A 23 7.95 -6.16 19.41
C ALA A 23 8.88 -6.70 18.31
N GLN A 24 8.41 -6.79 17.06
CA GLN A 24 9.25 -7.24 15.95
C GLN A 24 10.42 -6.27 15.68
N ILE A 25 10.18 -4.95 15.72
CA ILE A 25 11.23 -3.92 15.58
C ILE A 25 12.28 -4.07 16.67
N ARG A 26 11.85 -4.29 17.92
CA ARG A 26 12.77 -4.50 19.04
C ARG A 26 13.63 -5.74 18.81
N LEU A 27 13.03 -6.87 18.45
CA LEU A 27 13.76 -8.12 18.18
C LEU A 27 14.77 -7.96 17.04
N LEU A 28 14.41 -7.24 15.96
CA LEU A 28 15.32 -6.90 14.87
C LEU A 28 16.50 -6.05 15.35
N SER A 29 16.24 -5.02 16.16
CA SER A 29 17.29 -4.13 16.71
C SER A 29 18.26 -4.87 17.64
N GLU A 30 17.76 -5.84 18.41
CA GLU A 30 18.53 -6.72 19.29
C GLU A 30 19.19 -7.89 18.54
N LYS A 31 18.99 -8.01 17.21
CA LYS A 31 19.47 -9.11 16.35
C LYS A 31 19.00 -10.51 16.81
N ARG A 32 17.84 -10.59 17.46
CA ARG A 32 17.24 -11.83 17.99
C ARG A 32 16.38 -12.52 16.92
N PHE A 33 17.01 -12.89 15.81
CA PHE A 33 16.32 -13.40 14.62
C PHE A 33 15.52 -14.68 14.84
N SER A 34 15.94 -15.54 15.79
CA SER A 34 15.25 -16.80 16.12
C SER A 34 13.88 -16.61 16.77
N GLU A 35 13.58 -15.40 17.23
CA GLU A 35 12.33 -15.07 17.94
C GLU A 35 11.38 -14.24 17.06
N LEU A 36 11.79 -13.91 15.83
CA LEU A 36 10.94 -13.18 14.90
C LEU A 36 9.77 -14.03 14.45
N ASP A 37 8.62 -13.37 14.34
CA ASP A 37 7.43 -13.95 13.73
C ASP A 37 7.51 -13.79 12.20
N LEU A 38 8.40 -14.58 11.58
CA LEU A 38 8.78 -14.43 10.17
C LEU A 38 7.60 -14.62 9.21
N GLU A 39 6.67 -15.51 9.53
CA GLU A 39 5.50 -15.79 8.69
C GLU A 39 4.63 -14.53 8.55
N ASN A 40 4.23 -13.95 9.69
CA ASN A 40 3.42 -12.72 9.72
C ASN A 40 4.21 -11.50 9.20
N LEU A 41 5.52 -11.42 9.44
CA LEU A 41 6.36 -10.34 8.88
C LEU A 41 6.43 -10.37 7.35
N VAL A 42 6.58 -11.56 6.75
CA VAL A 42 6.59 -11.71 5.29
C VAL A 42 5.23 -11.34 4.71
N GLU A 43 4.15 -11.80 5.34
CA GLU A 43 2.80 -11.43 4.93
C GLU A 43 2.59 -9.92 4.98
N GLU A 44 2.98 -9.25 6.07
CA GLU A 44 2.82 -7.80 6.20
C GLU A 44 3.63 -7.04 5.15
N LEU A 45 4.87 -7.45 4.88
CA LEU A 45 5.68 -6.83 3.82
C LEU A 45 5.05 -7.00 2.42
N ASP A 46 4.47 -8.16 2.13
CA ASP A 46 3.75 -8.39 0.87
C ASP A 46 2.44 -7.61 0.79
N SER A 47 1.73 -7.49 1.93
CA SER A 47 0.51 -6.69 2.07
C SER A 47 0.81 -5.21 1.80
N MET A 48 1.89 -4.67 2.38
CA MET A 48 2.36 -3.30 2.15
C MET A 48 2.67 -3.07 0.66
N LYS A 49 3.43 -3.97 0.02
CA LYS A 49 3.71 -3.92 -1.42
C LYS A 49 2.41 -3.88 -2.25
N THR A 50 1.46 -4.74 -1.92
CA THR A 50 0.18 -4.83 -2.64
C THR A 50 -0.69 -3.59 -2.42
N LYS A 51 -0.67 -3.01 -1.22
CA LYS A 51 -1.40 -1.78 -0.86
C LYS A 51 -0.91 -0.57 -1.65
N GLU A 52 0.40 -0.43 -1.84
CA GLU A 52 1.00 0.63 -2.67
C GLU A 52 0.49 0.54 -4.13
N LEU A 53 0.52 -0.67 -4.72
CA LEU A 53 0.01 -0.91 -6.07
C LEU A 53 -1.49 -0.60 -6.20
N ARG A 54 -2.31 -1.06 -5.23
CA ARG A 54 -3.75 -0.78 -5.20
C ARG A 54 -4.03 0.72 -5.06
N THR A 55 -3.24 1.44 -4.27
CA THR A 55 -3.35 2.89 -4.08
C THR A 55 -3.10 3.61 -5.41
N LEU A 56 -2.04 3.27 -6.12
CA LEU A 56 -1.76 3.84 -7.45
C LEU A 56 -2.92 3.59 -8.42
N LYS A 57 -3.39 2.34 -8.52
CA LYS A 57 -4.51 1.96 -9.40
C LYS A 57 -5.78 2.76 -9.09
N ASN A 58 -6.13 2.91 -7.82
CA ASN A 58 -7.32 3.67 -7.40
C ASN A 58 -7.19 5.15 -7.75
N ARG A 59 -6.02 5.76 -7.52
CA ARG A 59 -5.79 7.18 -7.87
C ARG A 59 -5.89 7.41 -9.38
N LEU A 60 -5.31 6.52 -10.19
CA LEU A 60 -5.42 6.59 -11.65
C LEU A 60 -6.87 6.46 -12.12
N ARG A 61 -7.63 5.51 -11.56
CA ARG A 61 -9.06 5.36 -11.86
C ARG A 61 -9.84 6.64 -11.60
N VAL A 62 -9.61 7.26 -10.44
CA VAL A 62 -10.27 8.52 -10.06
C VAL A 62 -9.85 9.66 -11.01
N LEU A 63 -8.56 9.75 -11.35
CA LEU A 63 -8.04 10.75 -12.28
C LEU A 63 -8.70 10.61 -13.66
N ILE A 64 -8.68 9.42 -14.25
CA ILE A 64 -9.27 9.13 -15.58
C ILE A 64 -10.77 9.43 -15.56
N MET A 65 -11.50 9.00 -14.54
CA MET A 65 -12.92 9.29 -14.39
C MET A 65 -13.20 10.81 -14.40
N HIS A 66 -12.37 11.62 -13.72
CA HIS A 66 -12.56 13.07 -13.69
C HIS A 66 -12.17 13.73 -15.02
N LEU A 67 -11.15 13.21 -15.72
CA LEU A 67 -10.81 13.69 -17.06
C LEU A 67 -11.97 13.45 -18.04
N LEU A 68 -12.58 12.26 -18.01
CA LEU A 68 -13.76 11.95 -18.83
C LEU A 68 -14.95 12.84 -18.49
N LYS A 69 -15.22 13.09 -17.21
CA LYS A 69 -16.26 14.04 -16.80
C LYS A 69 -15.99 15.44 -17.34
N CYS A 70 -14.74 15.92 -17.29
CA CYS A 70 -14.40 17.24 -17.83
C CYS A 70 -14.65 17.33 -19.35
N GLU A 71 -14.30 16.28 -20.10
CA GLU A 71 -14.48 16.25 -21.55
C GLU A 71 -15.97 16.21 -21.95
N PHE A 72 -16.74 15.35 -21.29
CA PHE A 72 -18.10 15.00 -21.73
C PHE A 72 -19.23 15.67 -20.93
N GLN A 73 -18.96 16.28 -19.77
CA GLN A 73 -19.98 16.93 -18.91
C GLN A 73 -19.70 18.43 -18.74
N LYS A 74 -19.72 19.17 -19.86
CA LYS A 74 -19.41 20.60 -19.94
C LYS A 74 -20.35 21.53 -19.14
N SER A 75 -21.49 21.04 -18.67
CA SER A 75 -22.51 21.80 -17.93
C SER A 75 -22.25 21.94 -16.42
N HIS A 76 -21.24 21.29 -15.87
CA HIS A 76 -20.90 21.34 -14.45
C HIS A 76 -19.74 22.32 -14.16
N PRO A 77 -19.62 22.82 -12.91
CA PRO A 77 -18.60 23.81 -12.57
C PRO A 77 -17.19 23.21 -12.70
N GLN A 78 -16.53 23.55 -13.81
CA GLN A 78 -15.18 23.07 -14.18
C GLN A 78 -14.17 23.25 -13.04
N ASN A 79 -14.34 24.26 -12.19
CA ASN A 79 -13.45 24.59 -11.07
C ASN A 79 -13.37 23.47 -10.01
N LYS A 80 -14.47 22.77 -9.72
CA LYS A 80 -14.47 21.70 -8.70
C LYS A 80 -13.70 20.47 -9.18
N TRP A 81 -13.79 20.14 -10.46
CA TRP A 81 -13.10 18.98 -11.01
C TRP A 81 -11.61 19.25 -11.27
N HIS A 82 -11.25 20.48 -11.65
CA HIS A 82 -9.85 20.89 -11.77
C HIS A 82 -9.09 20.73 -10.45
N ALA A 83 -9.65 21.17 -9.33
CA ALA A 83 -9.02 21.00 -8.02
C ALA A 83 -8.78 19.50 -7.69
N THR A 84 -9.74 18.64 -7.98
CA THR A 84 -9.58 17.19 -7.81
C THR A 84 -8.50 16.62 -8.74
N LEU A 85 -8.46 17.03 -10.01
CA LEU A 85 -7.44 16.58 -10.97
C LEU A 85 -6.04 16.95 -10.50
N VAL A 86 -5.82 18.21 -10.12
CA VAL A 86 -4.53 18.69 -9.57
C VAL A 86 -4.15 17.85 -8.34
N GLY A 87 -5.08 17.72 -7.38
CA GLY A 87 -4.83 16.95 -6.16
C GLY A 87 -4.60 15.46 -6.37
N GLN A 88 -5.16 14.83 -7.42
CA GLN A 88 -4.84 13.44 -7.77
C GLN A 88 -3.47 13.35 -8.43
N ARG A 89 -3.12 14.27 -9.34
CA ARG A 89 -1.82 14.30 -10.02
C ARG A 89 -0.67 14.46 -9.03
N GLU A 90 -0.79 15.39 -8.08
CA GLU A 90 0.24 15.59 -7.05
C GLU A 90 0.42 14.35 -6.16
N ARG A 91 -0.68 13.72 -5.74
CA ARG A 91 -0.60 12.49 -4.93
C ARG A 91 -0.04 11.30 -5.70
N ILE A 92 -0.33 11.19 -6.99
CA ILE A 92 0.30 10.18 -7.85
C ILE A 92 1.79 10.47 -8.00
N LYS A 93 2.17 11.74 -8.21
CA LYS A 93 3.58 12.14 -8.30
C LYS A 93 4.34 11.77 -7.03
N ALA A 94 3.85 12.17 -5.85
CA ALA A 94 4.45 11.82 -4.57
C ALA A 94 4.64 10.30 -4.42
N LEU A 95 3.60 9.51 -4.72
CA LEU A 95 3.68 8.05 -4.67
C LEU A 95 4.77 7.46 -5.59
N LEU A 96 4.95 8.03 -6.78
CA LEU A 96 5.97 7.59 -7.74
C LEU A 96 7.37 8.10 -7.40
N ASP A 97 7.49 9.15 -6.58
CA ASP A 97 8.76 9.67 -6.08
C ASP A 97 9.21 8.85 -4.86
N ASP A 98 8.28 8.49 -3.97
CA ASP A 98 8.53 7.59 -2.82
C ASP A 98 8.86 6.15 -3.27
N SER A 99 8.24 5.70 -4.37
CA SER A 99 8.45 4.36 -4.92
C SER A 99 8.67 4.40 -6.45
N PRO A 100 9.89 4.72 -6.93
CA PRO A 100 10.19 4.83 -8.36
C PRO A 100 9.91 3.55 -9.16
N SER A 101 9.97 2.38 -8.51
CA SER A 101 9.65 1.08 -9.11
C SER A 101 8.21 1.00 -9.62
N LEU A 102 7.27 1.75 -9.04
CA LEU A 102 5.87 1.84 -9.47
C LEU A 102 5.73 2.43 -10.88
N ARG A 103 6.70 3.23 -11.35
CA ARG A 103 6.68 3.79 -12.72
C ARG A 103 6.70 2.69 -13.77
N ARG A 104 7.44 1.60 -13.52
CA ARG A 104 7.46 0.43 -14.43
C ARG A 104 6.11 -0.28 -14.46
N LYS A 105 5.42 -0.32 -13.31
CA LYS A 105 4.08 -0.93 -13.20
C LYS A 105 3.00 -0.14 -13.93
N LEU A 106 3.18 1.17 -14.14
CA LEU A 106 2.27 1.95 -14.99
C LEU A 106 2.21 1.45 -16.44
N VAL A 107 3.34 1.02 -16.99
CA VAL A 107 3.41 0.54 -18.37
C VAL A 107 2.54 -0.70 -18.55
N GLU A 108 2.55 -1.61 -17.57
CA GLU A 108 1.70 -2.81 -17.56
C GLU A 108 0.18 -2.47 -17.57
N TYR A 109 -0.22 -1.31 -17.05
CA TYR A 109 -1.64 -0.89 -17.03
C TYR A 109 -2.08 -0.15 -18.30
N VAL A 110 -1.14 0.41 -19.07
CA VAL A 110 -1.43 1.18 -20.31
C VAL A 110 -1.34 0.27 -21.54
N GLN A 111 -0.60 -0.83 -21.46
CA GLN A 111 -0.58 -1.87 -22.48
C GLN A 111 -1.86 -2.69 -22.40
N VAL A 112 -2.90 -2.18 -23.08
CA VAL A 112 -4.11 -2.93 -23.40
C VAL A 112 -3.76 -3.87 -24.56
N ASN A 113 -3.90 -5.17 -24.36
CA ASN A 113 -4.00 -6.15 -25.45
C ASN A 113 -5.35 -6.01 -26.16
#